data_AF-A0A1G4EPB9-F1
#
_entry.id   AF-A0A1G4EPB9-F1
#
_cell.length_a   1.000
_cell.length_b   1.000
_cell.length_c   1.000
_cell.angle_alpha   90.00
_cell.angle_beta   90.00
_cell.angle_gamma   90.00
#
_symmetry.space_group_name_H-M   'P 1'
#
loop_
_entity.id
_entity.type
_entity.pdbx_description
1 polymer ?
#
loop_
_entity_poly.entity_id
_entity_poly.type
_entity_poly.pdbx_seq_one_letter_code
_entity_poly.pdbx_strand_id
1 'polypeptide(L)' 'MTVGDCFDYIAEFAEMENPKKDKVRKATQKDFNAF' A
#
# COMPACT_ATOMS: atom_id res chain seq x y z
N MET A 1 -19.81 -14.21 -8.68
CA MET A 1 -18.74 -13.35 -8.15
C MET A 1 -17.46 -14.12 -8.31
N THR A 2 -16.70 -13.78 -9.33
CA THR A 2 -15.40 -14.42 -9.59
C THR A 2 -14.38 -13.85 -8.61
N VAL A 3 -13.27 -14.56 -8.42
CA VAL A 3 -12.20 -14.09 -7.52
C VAL A 3 -11.65 -12.72 -7.96
N GLY A 4 -11.76 -12.37 -9.26
CA GLY A 4 -11.45 -11.05 -9.79
C GLY A 4 -12.30 -9.95 -9.16
N ASP A 5 -13.62 -10.14 -9.11
CA ASP A 5 -14.55 -9.19 -8.51
C ASP A 5 -14.24 -8.92 -7.02
N CYS A 6 -13.76 -9.94 -6.30
CA CYS A 6 -13.34 -9.80 -4.91
C CYS A 6 -12.03 -8.99 -4.78
N PHE A 7 -11.09 -9.15 -5.70
CA PHE A 7 -9.85 -8.37 -5.71
C PHE A 7 -10.09 -6.92 -6.09
N ASP A 8 -10.99 -6.66 -7.03
CA ASP A 8 -11.38 -5.31 -7.42
C ASP A 8 -12.08 -4.59 -6.25
N TYR A 9 -12.96 -5.26 -5.50
CA TYR A 9 -13.56 -4.71 -4.28
C TYR A 9 -12.51 -4.38 -3.20
N ILE A 10 -11.52 -5.24 -3.01
CA ILE A 10 -10.43 -5.00 -2.04
C ILE A 10 -9.55 -3.82 -2.50
N ALA A 11 -9.30 -3.70 -3.81
CA ALA A 11 -8.54 -2.60 -4.37
C ALA A 11 -9.28 -1.27 -4.20
N GLU A 12 -10.55 -1.20 -4.57
CA GLU A 12 -11.40 -0.03 -4.37
C GLU A 12 -11.53 0.34 -2.88
N PHE A 13 -11.68 -0.65 -2.00
CA PHE A 13 -11.71 -0.43 -0.55
C PHE A 13 -10.37 0.09 -0.01
N ALA A 14 -9.25 -0.49 -0.45
CA ALA A 14 -7.91 -0.07 -0.04
C ALA A 14 -7.53 1.34 -0.54
N GLU A 15 -8.08 1.75 -1.69
CA GLU A 15 -7.97 3.09 -2.26
C GLU A 15 -8.86 4.10 -1.53
N MET A 16 -10.13 3.74 -1.24
CA MET A 16 -11.06 4.58 -0.49
C MET A 16 -10.63 4.79 0.98
N GLU A 17 -10.01 3.80 1.62
CA GLU A 17 -9.50 3.93 3.00
C GLU A 17 -8.14 4.64 3.10
N ASN A 18 -7.48 4.99 1.99
CA ASN A 18 -6.18 5.67 2.02
C ASN A 18 -6.11 7.08 1.38
N PRO A 19 -6.99 8.02 1.77
CA PRO A 19 -6.81 9.43 1.38
C PRO A 19 -5.59 10.10 2.04
N LYS A 20 -4.96 9.45 3.04
CA LYS A 20 -3.85 9.98 3.86
C LYS A 20 -2.79 8.93 4.18
N LYS A 21 -2.50 8.00 3.27
CA LYS A 21 -1.28 7.18 3.46
C LYS A 21 -0.09 8.12 3.32
N ASP A 22 0.35 8.68 4.45
CA ASP A 22 1.65 9.30 4.58
C ASP A 22 2.62 8.36 3.87
N LYS A 23 3.32 8.89 2.86
CA LYS A 23 4.30 8.11 2.10
C LYS A 23 5.24 7.48 3.11
N VAL A 24 4.99 6.23 3.45
CA VAL A 24 5.85 5.47 4.36
C VAL A 24 7.19 5.48 3.66
N ARG A 25 8.13 6.26 4.21
CA ARG A 25 9.47 6.40 3.68
C ARG A 25 10.02 4.98 3.54
N LYS A 26 10.20 4.52 2.31
CA LYS A 26 10.92 3.27 2.08
C LYS A 26 12.32 3.46 2.62
N ALA A 27 12.75 2.56 3.50
CA ALA A 27 14.13 2.56 3.99
C ALA A 27 15.07 2.53 2.80
N THR A 28 15.96 3.51 2.74
CA THR A 28 16.95 3.64 1.68
C THR A 28 18.19 2.83 2.04
N GLN A 29 19.02 2.49 1.05
CA GLN A 29 20.31 1.83 1.31
C GLN A 29 21.17 2.61 2.34
N LYS A 30 21.04 3.94 2.38
CA LYS A 30 21.72 4.78 3.38
C LYS A 30 21.24 4.50 4.81
N ASP A 31 19.95 4.21 4.99
CA ASP A 31 19.38 3.86 6.29
C ASP A 31 19.87 2.47 6.75
N PHE A 32 20.11 1.53 5.82
CA PHE A 32 20.72 0.24 6.12
C PHE A 32 22.21 0.32 6.44
N ASN A 33 22.95 1.22 5.78
CA ASN A 33 24.38 1.42 6.02
C ASN A 33 24.69 2.21 7.32
N ALA A 34 23.66 2.69 8.03
CA ALA A 34 23.78 3.45 9.28
C ALA A 34 23.66 2.57 10.54
N PHE A 35 23.44 1.27 10.37
CA PHE A 35 23.53 0.23 11.42
C PHE A 35 24.92 -0.40 11.42
#